data_AF-A0A286GLX5-F1
#
_entry.id   AF-A0A286GLX5-F1
#
_cell.length_a   1.000
_cell.length_b   1.000
_cell.length_c   1.000
_cell.angle_alpha   90.00
_cell.angle_beta   90.00
_cell.angle_gamma   90.00
#
_symmetry.space_group_name_H-M   'P 1'
#
loop_
_entity.id
_entity.type
_entity.pdbx_description
1 polymer ?
#
loop_
_entity_poly.entity_id
_entity_poly.type
_entity_poly.pdbx_seq_one_letter_code
_entity_poly.pdbx_strand_id
1 'polypeptide(L)'
;MRPVLAAAVFLTALPLAGAAAVAQEAPPRQKASEPPVMVLRCTGNEPFWSLDLGPGTALLRRPGGEQVEETTFTGTLDSLGFLDPPWMVWRGAAASGDGTDVAEGAGDDLVAVIRREECRDSMKGDLRDARAVLSLPGGGTVTGCCIAPDEAAPTAAPGGSQGLDTPRAN
;
A
#
# COMPACT_ATOMS: atom_id res chain seq x y z
N MET A 1 64.63 -35.32 -29.98
CA MET A 1 65.80 -35.41 -29.08
C MET A 1 65.71 -34.26 -28.08
N ARG A 2 65.76 -34.55 -26.76
CA ARG A 2 65.78 -33.56 -25.66
C ARG A 2 67.20 -32.98 -25.53
N PRO A 3 67.39 -31.75 -25.03
CA PRO A 3 67.56 -31.50 -23.57
C PRO A 3 66.74 -30.27 -23.10
N VAL A 4 66.21 -30.11 -21.88
CA VAL A 4 66.65 -30.33 -20.48
C VAL A 4 67.50 -29.19 -19.89
N LEU A 5 66.94 -28.60 -18.81
CA LEU A 5 67.51 -27.75 -17.73
C LEU A 5 67.91 -26.30 -18.12
N ALA A 6 67.69 -25.26 -17.30
CA ALA A 6 67.86 -25.22 -15.85
C ALA A 6 66.98 -24.16 -15.14
N ALA A 7 66.81 -24.40 -13.84
CA ALA A 7 66.08 -23.63 -12.85
C ALA A 7 66.76 -22.32 -12.44
N ALA A 8 65.97 -21.33 -12.06
CA ALA A 8 66.34 -20.22 -11.17
C ALA A 8 65.10 -19.92 -10.30
N VAL A 9 65.11 -20.34 -9.03
CA VAL A 9 65.36 -19.50 -7.85
C VAL A 9 64.42 -18.30 -7.80
N PHE A 10 63.56 -18.24 -6.79
CA PHE A 10 63.49 -17.09 -5.88
C PHE A 10 62.72 -17.49 -4.61
N LEU A 11 63.46 -17.66 -3.52
CA LEU A 11 62.94 -17.59 -2.17
C LEU A 11 62.49 -16.15 -1.94
N THR A 12 61.20 -15.91 -1.77
CA THR A 12 60.69 -14.64 -1.24
C THR A 12 60.00 -14.90 0.09
N ALA A 13 60.56 -14.27 1.11
CA ALA A 13 60.12 -14.29 2.50
C ALA A 13 58.63 -13.90 2.63
N LEU A 14 57.89 -14.62 3.48
CA LEU A 14 56.57 -14.20 3.93
C LEU A 14 56.72 -13.00 4.87
N PRO A 15 56.06 -11.85 4.61
CA PRO A 15 55.84 -10.88 5.66
C PRO A 15 54.71 -11.39 6.58
N LEU A 16 54.99 -11.49 7.87
CA LEU A 16 53.97 -11.47 8.92
C LEU A 16 53.29 -10.10 8.88
N ALA A 17 52.18 -10.00 8.15
CA ALA A 17 51.28 -8.86 8.24
C ALA A 17 50.30 -9.11 9.39
N GLY A 18 50.44 -8.35 10.47
CA GLY A 18 49.51 -8.34 11.58
C GLY A 18 48.12 -7.93 11.11
N ALA A 19 47.14 -8.84 11.30
CA ALA A 19 45.74 -8.52 11.11
C ALA A 19 45.27 -7.65 12.29
N ALA A 20 45.30 -6.33 12.11
CA ALA A 20 44.48 -5.44 12.93
C ALA A 20 43.02 -5.72 12.55
N ALA A 21 42.29 -6.39 13.45
CA ALA A 21 40.86 -6.58 13.32
C ALA A 21 40.18 -5.21 13.37
N VAL A 22 39.82 -4.68 12.20
CA VAL A 22 38.95 -3.51 12.10
C VAL A 22 37.59 -3.97 12.60
N ALA A 23 37.16 -3.46 13.75
CA ALA A 23 35.81 -3.64 14.25
C ALA A 23 34.84 -3.11 13.19
N GLN A 24 34.14 -4.01 12.50
CA GLN A 24 33.01 -3.63 11.66
C GLN A 24 31.88 -3.20 12.59
N GLU A 25 31.63 -1.89 12.61
CA GLU A 25 30.43 -1.34 13.21
C GLU A 25 29.22 -1.93 12.50
N ALA A 26 28.36 -2.63 13.25
CA ALA A 26 27.20 -3.29 12.71
C ALA A 26 26.31 -2.27 11.99
N PRO A 27 25.77 -2.57 10.79
CA PRO A 27 24.87 -1.67 10.09
C PRO A 27 23.68 -1.31 10.98
N PRO A 28 23.17 -0.07 10.91
CA PRO A 28 22.03 0.34 11.72
C PRO A 28 20.86 -0.61 11.46
N ARG A 29 20.31 -1.20 12.53
CA ARG A 29 19.09 -2.00 12.47
C ARG A 29 18.01 -1.15 11.80
N GLN A 30 17.59 -1.55 10.60
CA GLN A 30 16.40 -0.99 9.97
C GLN A 30 15.24 -1.22 10.94
N LYS A 31 14.60 -0.14 11.41
CA LYS A 31 13.33 -0.24 12.10
C LYS A 31 12.40 -1.03 11.18
N ALA A 32 11.82 -2.11 11.69
CA ALA A 32 10.75 -2.81 10.99
C ALA A 32 9.68 -1.78 10.63
N SER A 33 9.43 -1.61 9.34
CA SER A 33 8.42 -0.69 8.84
C SER A 33 7.09 -1.03 9.49
N GLU A 34 6.46 -0.03 10.10
CA GLU A 34 5.10 -0.15 10.64
C GLU A 34 4.18 -0.67 9.53
N PRO A 35 3.30 -1.65 9.81
CA PRO A 35 2.42 -2.20 8.79
C PRO A 35 1.60 -1.07 8.15
N PRO A 36 1.43 -1.08 6.81
CA PRO A 36 0.72 -0.02 6.12
C PRO A 36 -0.68 0.11 6.70
N VAL A 37 -1.04 1.32 7.10
CA VAL A 37 -2.37 1.64 7.63
C VAL A 37 -3.37 1.43 6.50
N MET A 38 -4.12 0.33 6.54
CA MET A 38 -5.23 0.10 5.61
C MET A 38 -6.39 0.99 6.03
N VAL A 39 -6.93 1.75 5.08
CA VAL A 39 -7.99 2.73 5.30
C VAL A 39 -9.32 2.25 4.74
N LEU A 40 -9.35 1.35 3.75
CA LEU A 40 -10.59 0.84 3.18
C LEU A 40 -10.41 -0.61 2.72
N ARG A 41 -11.45 -1.42 2.91
CA ARG A 41 -11.54 -2.75 2.30
C ARG A 41 -12.80 -2.84 1.45
N CYS A 42 -12.63 -3.13 0.17
CA CYS A 42 -13.71 -3.19 -0.81
C CYS A 42 -13.79 -4.56 -1.47
N THR A 43 -15.01 -4.98 -1.82
CA THR A 43 -15.26 -6.22 -2.55
C THR A 43 -16.36 -6.03 -3.59
N GLY A 44 -16.22 -6.68 -4.74
CA GLY A 44 -17.28 -6.79 -5.74
C GLY A 44 -17.47 -8.23 -6.18
N ASN A 45 -18.69 -8.56 -6.58
CA ASN A 45 -19.09 -9.93 -6.90
C ASN A 45 -19.16 -10.22 -8.41
N GLU A 46 -19.31 -9.19 -9.25
CA GLU A 46 -19.47 -9.37 -10.70
C GLU A 46 -18.66 -8.31 -11.48
N PRO A 47 -17.49 -8.68 -12.06
CA PRO A 47 -16.71 -9.88 -11.74
C PRO A 47 -16.23 -9.88 -10.28
N PHE A 48 -15.76 -11.03 -9.78
CA PHE A 48 -15.23 -11.11 -8.42
C PHE A 48 -13.92 -10.32 -8.27
N TRP A 49 -13.83 -9.50 -7.23
CA TRP A 49 -12.60 -8.81 -6.87
C TRP A 49 -12.60 -8.35 -5.40
N SER A 50 -11.40 -8.10 -4.87
CA SER A 50 -11.22 -7.38 -3.61
C SER A 50 -10.12 -6.34 -3.75
N LEU A 51 -10.25 -5.25 -3.00
CA LEU A 51 -9.29 -4.16 -2.98
C LEU A 51 -9.03 -3.74 -1.53
N ASP A 52 -7.79 -3.89 -1.08
CA ASP A 52 -7.30 -3.33 0.17
C ASP A 52 -6.59 -2.01 -0.14
N LEU A 53 -7.09 -0.90 0.40
CA LEU A 53 -6.64 0.46 0.11
C LEU A 53 -5.95 1.07 1.34
N GLY A 54 -4.74 1.59 1.14
CA GLY A 54 -4.05 2.50 2.05
C GLY A 54 -3.81 3.88 1.43
N PRO A 55 -3.21 4.83 2.16
CA PRO A 55 -2.99 6.20 1.66
C PRO A 55 -2.06 6.27 0.45
N GLY A 56 -1.08 5.35 0.38
CA GLY A 56 -0.05 5.32 -0.66
C GLY A 56 -0.02 4.05 -1.51
N THR A 57 -0.77 3.02 -1.13
CA THR A 57 -0.71 1.69 -1.76
C THR A 57 -2.09 1.09 -1.88
N ALA A 58 -2.31 0.30 -2.92
CA ALA A 58 -3.51 -0.51 -3.08
C ALA A 58 -3.14 -1.94 -3.51
N LEU A 59 -3.88 -2.93 -3.02
CA LEU A 59 -3.72 -4.32 -3.43
C LEU A 59 -5.04 -4.84 -4.00
N LEU A 60 -5.08 -4.98 -5.32
CA LEU A 60 -6.19 -5.56 -6.05
C LEU A 60 -6.00 -7.07 -6.14
N ARG A 61 -7.05 -7.83 -5.83
CA ARG A 61 -7.09 -9.28 -6.07
C ARG A 61 -8.29 -9.64 -6.93
N ARG A 62 -8.06 -10.40 -7.98
CA ARG A 62 -9.10 -10.92 -8.89
C ARG A 62 -8.99 -12.44 -8.99
N PRO A 63 -9.99 -13.21 -8.52
CA PRO A 63 -10.05 -14.62 -8.81
C PRO A 63 -10.21 -14.83 -10.33
N GLY A 64 -9.22 -15.45 -10.98
CA GLY A 64 -9.19 -15.70 -12.42
C GLY A 64 -8.82 -17.15 -12.71
N GLY A 65 -9.81 -18.02 -12.94
CA GLY A 65 -9.55 -19.44 -13.19
C GLY A 65 -8.98 -20.17 -11.96
N GLU A 66 -7.85 -20.86 -12.12
CA GLU A 66 -7.21 -21.64 -11.04
C GLU A 66 -6.37 -20.80 -10.06
N GLN A 67 -6.06 -19.55 -10.39
CA GLN A 67 -5.20 -18.69 -9.59
C GLN A 67 -5.88 -17.36 -9.23
N VAL A 68 -5.43 -16.76 -8.14
CA VAL A 68 -5.80 -15.39 -7.77
C VAL A 68 -4.75 -14.46 -8.36
N GLU A 69 -5.17 -13.59 -9.25
CA GLU A 69 -4.33 -12.50 -9.73
C GLU A 69 -4.24 -11.44 -8.63
N GLU A 70 -3.01 -11.10 -8.22
CA GLU A 70 -2.75 -10.04 -7.25
C GLU A 70 -1.89 -8.95 -7.90
N THR A 71 -2.33 -7.69 -7.79
CA THR A 71 -1.59 -6.55 -8.33
C THR A 71 -1.47 -5.47 -7.25
N THR A 72 -0.23 -5.07 -6.96
CA THR A 72 0.06 -3.96 -6.05
C THR A 72 0.24 -2.67 -6.83
N PHE A 73 -0.39 -1.60 -6.37
CA PHE A 73 -0.31 -0.28 -6.96
C PHE A 73 0.29 0.71 -5.96
N THR A 74 1.04 1.68 -6.47
CA THR A 74 1.51 2.85 -5.72
C THR A 74 0.77 4.08 -6.20
N GLY A 75 0.25 4.88 -5.27
CA GLY A 75 -0.65 5.97 -5.60
C GLY A 75 -0.93 6.91 -4.45
N THR A 76 -2.02 7.65 -4.56
CA THR A 76 -2.48 8.62 -3.56
C THR A 76 -3.98 8.49 -3.32
N LEU A 77 -4.39 8.69 -2.07
CA LEU A 77 -5.79 8.79 -1.66
C LEU A 77 -6.15 10.26 -1.40
N ASP A 78 -7.05 10.81 -2.21
CA ASP A 78 -7.61 12.15 -2.02
C ASP A 78 -9.00 12.06 -1.37
N SER A 79 -9.26 12.94 -0.40
CA SER A 79 -10.60 13.10 0.19
C SER A 79 -11.26 14.37 -0.33
N LEU A 80 -12.46 14.23 -0.87
CA LEU A 80 -13.28 15.32 -1.40
C LEU A 80 -14.39 15.66 -0.40
N GLY A 81 -13.99 16.19 0.76
CA GLY A 81 -14.90 16.52 1.87
C GLY A 81 -15.89 17.66 1.60
N PHE A 82 -15.75 18.37 0.48
CA PHE A 82 -16.69 19.41 0.06
C PHE A 82 -17.95 18.85 -0.65
N LEU A 83 -17.98 17.55 -0.94
CA LEU A 83 -19.15 16.85 -1.47
C LEU A 83 -20.02 16.31 -0.34
N ASP A 84 -21.33 16.18 -0.60
CA ASP A 84 -22.30 15.60 0.34
C ASP A 84 -23.10 14.46 -0.33
N PRO A 85 -22.90 13.19 0.07
CA PRO A 85 -21.93 12.73 1.07
C PRO A 85 -20.47 12.87 0.56
N PRO A 86 -19.46 12.85 1.45
CA PRO A 86 -18.04 12.93 1.06
C PRO A 86 -17.58 11.79 0.16
N TRP A 87 -16.69 12.09 -0.78
CA TRP A 87 -16.08 11.10 -1.66
C TRP A 87 -14.59 10.93 -1.34
N MET A 88 -14.06 9.76 -1.62
CA MET A 88 -12.63 9.48 -1.63
C MET A 88 -12.25 9.00 -3.02
N VAL A 89 -11.10 9.43 -3.51
CA VAL A 89 -10.58 9.01 -4.81
C VAL A 89 -9.16 8.52 -4.63
N TRP A 90 -8.92 7.26 -4.93
CA TRP A 90 -7.60 6.68 -5.01
C TRP A 90 -7.16 6.59 -6.46
N ARG A 91 -5.92 6.99 -6.76
CA ARG A 91 -5.30 6.82 -8.09
C ARG A 91 -3.87 6.36 -7.94
N GLY A 92 -3.45 5.44 -8.80
CA GLY A 92 -2.05 5.00 -8.83
C GLY A 92 -1.78 4.00 -9.93
N ALA A 93 -0.50 3.77 -10.18
CA ALA A 93 -0.02 2.86 -11.21
C ALA A 93 0.44 1.54 -10.58
N ALA A 94 0.37 0.46 -11.35
CA ALA A 94 0.94 -0.82 -10.94
C ALA A 94 2.42 -0.61 -10.57
N ALA A 95 2.81 -1.04 -9.37
CA ALA A 95 4.22 -1.10 -9.02
C ALA A 95 4.85 -2.12 -9.96
N SER A 96 5.73 -1.68 -10.86
CA SER A 96 6.26 -2.49 -11.96
C SER A 96 6.63 -3.91 -11.48
N GLY A 97 5.84 -4.91 -11.89
CA GLY A 97 5.93 -6.29 -11.44
C GLY A 97 5.80 -7.26 -12.61
N ASP A 98 6.81 -8.11 -12.75
CA ASP A 98 7.03 -9.30 -13.60
C ASP A 98 6.63 -9.36 -15.08
N GLY A 99 5.97 -8.36 -15.66
CA GLY A 99 5.73 -8.34 -17.11
C GLY A 99 4.67 -9.35 -17.55
N THR A 100 3.63 -9.55 -16.75
CA THR A 100 2.41 -10.22 -17.20
C THR A 100 1.60 -9.27 -18.08
N ASP A 101 1.72 -9.48 -19.39
CA ASP A 101 0.89 -9.02 -20.52
C ASP A 101 -0.23 -8.01 -20.19
N VAL A 102 0.15 -6.77 -19.87
CA VAL A 102 -0.76 -5.63 -20.06
C VAL A 102 -0.93 -5.43 -21.56
N ALA A 103 -2.14 -5.68 -22.06
CA ALA A 103 -2.48 -5.51 -23.46
C ALA A 103 -2.02 -4.12 -23.95
N GLU A 104 -1.18 -4.10 -25.00
CA GLU A 104 -0.63 -2.87 -25.58
C GLU A 104 -1.75 -1.84 -25.82
N GLY A 105 -1.66 -0.70 -25.11
CA GLY A 105 -2.59 0.42 -25.25
C GLY A 105 -3.61 0.59 -24.12
N ALA A 106 -3.66 -0.32 -23.14
CA ALA A 106 -4.42 -0.08 -21.91
C ALA A 106 -3.50 0.45 -20.80
N GLY A 107 -3.90 1.52 -20.13
CA GLY A 107 -3.10 2.12 -19.06
C GLY A 107 -2.91 1.17 -17.86
N ASP A 108 -1.78 1.33 -17.17
CA ASP A 108 -1.39 0.57 -15.96
C ASP A 108 -2.01 1.14 -14.67
N ASP A 109 -2.91 2.11 -14.83
CA ASP A 109 -3.48 2.87 -13.72
C ASP A 109 -4.74 2.19 -13.16
N LEU A 110 -4.80 2.13 -11.84
CA LEU A 110 -6.01 1.84 -11.08
C LEU A 110 -6.58 3.16 -10.53
N VAL A 111 -7.87 3.37 -10.75
CA VAL A 111 -8.63 4.45 -10.11
C VAL A 111 -9.78 3.84 -9.32
N ALA A 112 -9.87 4.17 -8.03
CA ALA A 112 -11.03 3.81 -7.21
C ALA A 112 -11.74 5.08 -6.74
N VAL A 113 -13.02 5.22 -7.08
CA VAL A 113 -13.90 6.26 -6.55
C VAL A 113 -14.80 5.63 -5.50
N ILE A 114 -14.69 6.09 -4.26
CA ILE A 114 -15.44 5.60 -3.12
C ILE A 114 -16.38 6.70 -2.63
N ARG A 115 -17.67 6.40 -2.55
CA ARG A 115 -18.70 7.31 -2.04
C ARG A 115 -19.29 6.73 -0.76
N ARG A 116 -19.41 7.55 0.28
CA ARG A 116 -20.12 7.18 1.52
C ARG A 116 -21.62 7.12 1.23
N GLU A 117 -22.14 5.93 0.96
CA GLU A 117 -23.55 5.67 0.71
C GLU A 117 -23.87 4.20 1.04
N GLU A 118 -25.13 3.92 1.34
CA GLU A 118 -25.57 2.54 1.57
C GLU A 118 -25.31 1.70 0.31
N CYS A 119 -24.48 0.67 0.48
CA CYS A 119 -24.16 -0.30 -0.56
C CYS A 119 -24.60 -1.68 -0.11
N ARG A 120 -25.45 -2.32 -0.92
CA ARG A 120 -25.91 -3.69 -0.69
C ARG A 120 -25.06 -4.66 -1.49
N ASP A 121 -24.43 -5.60 -0.79
CA ASP A 121 -23.72 -6.71 -1.42
C ASP A 121 -24.70 -7.56 -2.25
N SER A 122 -24.42 -7.72 -3.54
CA SER A 122 -25.33 -8.40 -4.48
C SER A 122 -25.50 -9.91 -4.22
N MET A 123 -24.60 -10.54 -3.47
CA MET A 123 -24.67 -11.96 -3.15
C MET A 123 -25.16 -12.23 -1.72
N LYS A 124 -24.60 -11.54 -0.72
CA LYS A 124 -24.94 -11.75 0.69
C LYS A 124 -26.12 -10.92 1.16
N GLY A 125 -26.41 -9.81 0.47
CA GLY A 125 -27.43 -8.85 0.88
C GLY A 125 -27.03 -7.93 2.04
N ASP A 126 -25.82 -8.09 2.58
CA ASP A 126 -25.25 -7.26 3.64
C ASP A 126 -25.21 -5.78 3.22
N LEU A 127 -25.52 -4.89 4.16
CA LEU A 127 -25.35 -3.46 3.98
C LEU A 127 -23.94 -3.02 4.40
N ARG A 128 -23.40 -2.08 3.63
CA ARG A 128 -22.08 -1.45 3.82
C ARG A 128 -22.23 0.05 3.66
N ASP A 129 -21.33 0.80 4.28
CA ASP A 129 -21.46 2.26 4.38
C ASP A 129 -20.82 3.04 3.22
N ALA A 130 -20.26 2.32 2.24
CA ALA A 130 -19.68 2.92 1.06
C ALA A 130 -19.81 2.04 -0.19
N ARG A 131 -19.98 2.70 -1.33
CA ARG A 131 -19.88 2.11 -2.68
C ARG A 131 -18.55 2.50 -3.32
N ALA A 132 -17.91 1.55 -3.99
CA ALA A 132 -16.78 1.81 -4.87
C ALA A 132 -17.12 1.57 -6.35
N VAL A 133 -16.51 2.39 -7.19
CA VAL A 133 -16.41 2.21 -8.64
C VAL A 133 -14.94 2.24 -9.01
N LEU A 134 -14.45 1.17 -9.62
CA LEU A 134 -13.05 1.00 -9.99
C LEU A 134 -12.93 1.07 -11.50
N SER A 135 -12.02 1.91 -12.00
CA SER A 135 -11.46 1.77 -13.34
C SER A 135 -10.21 0.91 -13.21
N LEU A 136 -10.25 -0.29 -13.78
CA LEU A 136 -9.17 -1.27 -13.76
C LEU A 136 -8.13 -0.94 -14.83
N PRO A 137 -6.87 -1.38 -14.64
CA PRO A 137 -5.93 -1.51 -15.74
C PRO A 137 -6.56 -2.36 -16.85
N GLY A 138 -6.34 -2.02 -18.11
CA GLY A 138 -7.11 -2.64 -19.21
C GLY A 138 -8.32 -1.85 -19.69
N GLY A 139 -8.79 -0.85 -18.91
CA GLY A 139 -9.95 -0.01 -19.27
C GLY A 139 -11.33 -0.57 -18.88
N GLY A 140 -11.38 -1.65 -18.09
CA GLY A 140 -12.63 -2.19 -17.55
C GLY A 140 -13.11 -1.42 -16.31
N THR A 141 -14.42 -1.42 -16.05
CA THR A 141 -15.00 -0.79 -14.86
C THR A 141 -15.79 -1.81 -14.04
N VAL A 142 -15.59 -1.81 -12.72
CA VAL A 142 -16.31 -2.69 -11.80
C VAL A 142 -16.84 -1.93 -10.59
N THR A 143 -17.90 -2.44 -9.97
CA THR A 143 -18.49 -1.85 -8.76
C THR A 143 -18.44 -2.84 -7.59
N GLY A 144 -18.41 -2.30 -6.38
CA GLY A 144 -18.39 -3.09 -5.15
C GLY A 144 -18.78 -2.26 -3.94
N CYS A 145 -18.84 -2.92 -2.80
CA CYS A 145 -19.10 -2.27 -1.51
C CYS A 145 -17.82 -2.23 -0.68
N CYS A 146 -17.69 -1.22 0.17
CA CYS A 146 -16.54 -1.04 1.04
C CYS A 146 -16.94 -0.95 2.51
N ILE A 147 -16.05 -1.45 3.36
CA ILE A 147 -16.05 -1.17 4.79
C ILE A 147 -15.00 -0.08 5.00
N ALA A 148 -15.46 1.10 5.43
CA ALA A 148 -14.58 2.09 6.03
C ALA A 148 -14.38 1.73 7.50
N PRO A 149 -13.16 1.83 8.05
CA PRO A 149 -13.00 1.91 9.49
C PRO A 149 -13.81 3.12 9.96
N ASP A 150 -14.45 2.98 11.11
CA ASP A 150 -15.09 4.12 11.76
C ASP A 150 -14.08 5.26 11.79
N GLU A 151 -14.48 6.41 11.24
CA GLU A 151 -13.71 7.63 11.36
C GLU A 151 -13.64 7.87 12.87
N ALA A 152 -12.47 7.59 13.47
CA ALA A 152 -12.29 7.79 14.90
C ALA A 152 -12.76 9.21 15.18
N ALA A 153 -13.87 9.32 15.92
CA ALA A 153 -14.53 10.59 16.16
C ALA A 153 -13.46 11.61 16.54
N PRO A 154 -13.48 12.83 15.98
CA PRO A 154 -12.52 13.85 16.34
C PRO A 154 -12.51 13.89 17.87
N THR A 155 -11.35 13.59 18.47
CA THR A 155 -11.20 13.60 19.92
C THR A 155 -11.75 14.95 20.36
N ALA A 156 -12.91 14.93 21.02
CA ALA A 156 -13.55 16.14 21.48
C ALA A 156 -12.48 16.88 22.27
N ALA A 157 -12.11 18.08 21.80
CA ALA A 157 -11.25 18.96 22.56
C ALA A 157 -11.85 19.04 23.98
N PRO A 158 -11.06 18.89 25.05
CA PRO A 158 -11.59 19.00 26.40
C PRO A 158 -12.25 20.36 26.53
N GLY A 159 -13.59 20.34 26.57
CA GLY A 159 -14.42 21.52 26.79
C GLY A 159 -14.04 22.09 28.14
N GLY A 160 -13.30 23.20 28.12
CA GLY A 160 -13.05 24.02 29.30
C GLY A 160 -14.33 24.74 29.68
N SER A 161 -15.23 24.06 30.38
CA SER A 161 -16.27 24.68 31.19
C SER A 161 -15.63 25.21 32.47
N GLN A 162 -14.92 26.33 32.39
CA GLN A 162 -14.65 27.16 33.57
C GLN A 162 -15.87 28.07 33.74
N GLY A 163 -16.70 27.70 34.70
CA GLY A 163 -17.79 28.55 35.16
C GLY A 163 -17.23 29.89 35.61
N LEU A 164 -17.70 30.96 34.98
CA LEU A 164 -17.66 32.28 35.58
C LEU A 164 -18.98 32.45 36.33
N ASP A 165 -18.95 31.96 37.57
CA ASP A 165 -19.84 32.40 38.62
C ASP A 165 -19.80 33.93 38.70
N THR A 166 -20.99 34.50 38.60
CA THR A 166 -21.25 35.92 38.84
C THR A 166 -21.23 36.19 40.34
N PRO A 167 -20.59 37.28 40.81
CA PRO A 167 -21.11 37.99 41.95
C PRO A 167 -21.76 39.30 41.51
N ARG A 168 -23.07 39.36 41.77
CA ARG A 168 -23.89 40.56 41.76
C ARG A 168 -23.47 41.43 42.96
N ALA A 169 -23.12 42.69 42.74
CA ALA A 169 -22.96 43.65 43.82
C ALA A 169 -23.46 45.05 43.40
N ASN A 170 -24.49 45.48 44.14
CA ASN A 170 -25.11 46.81 44.33
C ASN A 170 -25.28 47.76 43.15
#